data_AF-M1S179-F1
#
_entry.id   AF-M1S179-F1
#
_cell.length_a   1.000
_cell.length_b   1.000
_cell.length_c   1.000
_cell.angle_alpha   90.00
_cell.angle_beta   90.00
_cell.angle_gamma   90.00
#
_symmetry.space_group_name_H-M   'P 1'
#
loop_
_entity.id
_entity.type
_entity.pdbx_description
1 polymer ?
#
loop_
_entity_poly.entity_id
_entity_poly.type
_entity_poly.pdbx_seq_one_letter_code
_entity_poly.pdbx_strand_id
1 'polypeptide(L)'
;MADSLLGPSFSCTTITSSPLLNLKSNFQLRPTKSLPMSAVHSHCFSNSNPNPTLPSLLVFSGGTAFNGVVEELKRLTTRVAHVLPVSDDGGSTAEIVRVLGGPAVGDIRSRCLRLSDQSSSEALAVRKLLGHRLPLDPRQAKSEWYSIVEGEHSLWRGVSRPYSETIQAFLVYFQNEILRRPKESFCFSNGSIGNFFFAGARIFFQSLDAAIFLFSRVSDIPSESLVPPVISTNDRLTLGCELLDGTVIRGQNEISHPANGFMEPVKKEMSSVPALPSRIKRVFYMSSEGSNLLHEVNCVIF
;
A
#
# COMPACT_ATOMS: atom_id res chain seq x y z
N MET A 1 -51.69 -45.96 -49.75
CA MET A 1 -51.45 -44.52 -49.79
C MET A 1 -51.11 -44.12 -48.34
N ALA A 2 -49.90 -44.28 -47.79
CA ALA A 2 -48.55 -43.90 -48.27
C ALA A 2 -48.55 -42.41 -48.63
N ASP A 3 -47.81 -41.49 -47.99
CA ASP A 3 -46.40 -41.51 -47.56
C ASP A 3 -46.21 -40.74 -46.22
N SER A 4 -45.33 -41.04 -45.24
CA SER A 4 -43.95 -41.54 -45.19
C SER A 4 -42.89 -40.53 -45.64
N LEU A 5 -42.14 -39.93 -44.71
CA LEU A 5 -40.72 -39.64 -44.89
C LEU A 5 -39.99 -39.71 -43.54
N LEU A 6 -39.40 -40.89 -43.34
CA LEU A 6 -38.44 -41.27 -42.30
C LEU A 6 -37.08 -40.63 -42.58
N GLY A 7 -36.30 -40.39 -41.52
CA GLY A 7 -34.87 -40.11 -41.63
C GLY A 7 -34.06 -41.34 -42.03
N PRO A 8 -32.73 -41.22 -42.21
CA PRO A 8 -31.85 -42.37 -42.32
C PRO A 8 -30.91 -42.53 -41.13
N SER A 9 -31.10 -43.69 -40.49
CA SER A 9 -30.16 -44.70 -40.01
C SER A 9 -28.64 -44.44 -39.99
N PHE A 10 -28.07 -44.80 -38.84
CA PHE A 10 -26.67 -45.12 -38.60
C PHE A 10 -26.17 -46.32 -39.41
N SER A 11 -24.93 -46.24 -39.89
CA SER A 11 -24.06 -47.41 -40.11
C SER A 11 -22.65 -47.10 -39.61
N CYS A 12 -22.21 -47.94 -38.68
CA CYS A 12 -20.95 -47.89 -37.95
C CYS A 12 -19.87 -48.66 -38.72
N THR A 13 -18.74 -48.00 -39.00
CA THR A 13 -17.44 -48.69 -39.10
C THR A 13 -16.31 -47.77 -38.64
N THR A 14 -15.56 -48.30 -37.69
CA THR A 14 -14.30 -47.88 -37.07
C THR A 14 -13.20 -47.43 -38.05
N ILE A 15 -12.36 -46.46 -37.63
CA ILE A 15 -10.89 -46.60 -37.45
C ILE A 15 -10.19 -45.25 -37.13
N THR A 16 -9.52 -45.28 -35.98
CA THR A 16 -8.28 -44.58 -35.53
C THR A 16 -8.20 -43.06 -35.32
N SER A 17 -7.97 -42.75 -34.04
CA SER A 17 -7.34 -41.58 -33.43
C SER A 17 -6.04 -41.11 -34.12
N SER A 18 -5.88 -39.79 -34.25
CA SER A 18 -4.61 -39.12 -34.58
C SER A 18 -4.26 -38.07 -33.50
N PRO A 19 -2.97 -37.80 -33.24
CA PRO A 19 -2.50 -37.52 -31.89
C PRO A 19 -2.16 -36.05 -31.61
N LEU A 20 -2.21 -35.75 -30.30
CA LEU A 20 -1.68 -34.58 -29.62
C LEU A 20 -0.21 -34.32 -29.97
N LEU A 21 0.10 -33.11 -30.44
CA LEU A 21 1.45 -32.60 -30.61
C LEU A 21 2.09 -32.36 -29.25
N ASN A 22 2.97 -33.28 -28.85
CA ASN A 22 3.77 -33.21 -27.64
C ASN A 22 5.21 -32.84 -28.04
N LEU A 23 5.53 -31.54 -28.00
CA LEU A 23 6.86 -31.04 -28.35
C LEU A 23 7.81 -31.26 -27.17
N LYS A 24 8.40 -32.45 -27.09
CA LYS A 24 9.54 -32.74 -26.22
C LYS A 24 10.82 -32.21 -26.87
N SER A 25 11.33 -31.07 -26.41
CA SER A 25 12.66 -30.60 -26.78
C SER A 25 13.73 -31.32 -25.97
N ASN A 26 14.45 -32.23 -26.62
CA ASN A 26 15.72 -32.77 -26.14
C ASN A 26 16.78 -31.68 -26.21
N PHE A 27 17.21 -31.14 -25.06
CA PHE A 27 18.50 -30.46 -24.96
C PHE A 27 19.33 -31.11 -23.86
N GLN A 28 20.39 -31.81 -24.30
CA GLN A 28 21.44 -32.40 -23.49
C GLN A 28 22.21 -31.30 -22.72
N LEU A 29 22.15 -31.35 -21.40
CA LEU A 29 23.02 -30.58 -20.51
C LEU A 29 24.42 -31.24 -20.49
N ARG A 30 25.42 -30.55 -21.04
CA ARG A 30 26.84 -30.90 -20.85
C ARG A 30 27.31 -30.38 -19.47
N PRO A 31 28.01 -31.18 -18.66
CA PRO A 31 28.60 -30.70 -17.41
C PRO A 31 29.91 -29.97 -17.70
N THR A 32 29.96 -28.67 -17.40
CA THR A 32 31.22 -27.89 -17.43
C THR A 32 31.92 -27.98 -16.08
N LYS A 33 33.21 -28.32 -16.14
CA LYS A 33 34.14 -28.60 -15.05
C LYS A 33 34.32 -27.38 -14.12
N SER A 34 34.29 -27.63 -12.82
CA SER A 34 34.82 -26.78 -11.74
C SER A 34 36.35 -26.72 -11.78
N LEU A 35 36.96 -25.57 -11.41
CA LEU A 35 38.33 -25.39 -10.85
C LEU A 35 38.55 -23.88 -10.48
N PRO A 36 39.53 -23.48 -9.64
CA PRO A 36 39.30 -22.94 -8.29
C PRO A 36 39.66 -21.45 -8.10
N MET A 37 39.43 -20.96 -6.86
CA MET A 37 39.72 -19.60 -6.38
C MET A 37 41.18 -19.16 -6.55
N SER A 38 41.38 -17.86 -6.75
CA SER A 38 42.55 -17.14 -6.26
C SER A 38 42.16 -15.74 -5.81
N ALA A 39 42.41 -15.46 -4.53
CA ALA A 39 42.32 -14.16 -3.93
C ALA A 39 43.46 -13.28 -4.46
N VAL A 40 43.14 -12.08 -4.92
CA VAL A 40 44.11 -11.01 -5.10
C VAL A 40 43.64 -9.85 -4.25
N HIS A 41 44.28 -9.71 -3.08
CA HIS A 41 44.27 -8.50 -2.30
C HIS A 41 44.92 -7.40 -3.16
N SER A 42 44.18 -6.34 -3.46
CA SER A 42 44.75 -5.08 -3.90
C SER A 42 44.04 -3.97 -3.14
N HIS A 43 44.69 -3.53 -2.06
CA HIS A 43 44.36 -2.30 -1.37
C HIS A 43 44.66 -1.13 -2.32
N CYS A 44 43.62 -0.59 -2.94
CA CYS A 44 43.66 0.76 -3.49
C CYS A 44 42.70 1.61 -2.64
N PHE A 45 43.28 2.47 -1.80
CA PHE A 45 42.56 3.61 -1.24
C PHE A 45 42.26 4.58 -2.38
N SER A 46 41.08 4.44 -2.97
CA SER A 46 40.54 5.42 -3.91
C SER A 46 39.39 6.15 -3.22
N ASN A 47 39.55 7.47 -3.09
CA ASN A 47 38.54 8.43 -2.67
C ASN A 47 37.15 8.02 -3.16
N SER A 48 36.22 7.84 -2.22
CA SER A 48 34.82 7.60 -2.51
C SER A 48 34.24 8.85 -3.18
N ASN A 49 34.10 8.81 -4.51
CA ASN A 49 33.03 9.53 -5.17
C ASN A 49 31.71 9.13 -4.47
N PRO A 50 30.98 10.03 -3.81
CA PRO A 50 29.68 9.66 -3.26
C PRO A 50 28.79 9.31 -4.45
N ASN A 51 28.26 8.08 -4.48
CA ASN A 51 27.27 7.68 -5.48
C ASN A 51 26.19 8.78 -5.54
N PRO A 52 26.02 9.49 -6.66
CA PRO A 52 25.11 10.64 -6.74
C PRO A 52 23.63 10.26 -6.57
N THR A 53 23.34 8.96 -6.47
CA THR A 53 21.99 8.36 -6.42
C THR A 53 21.51 7.97 -5.03
N LEU A 54 22.35 8.05 -3.99
CA LEU A 54 21.92 7.72 -2.62
C LEU A 54 21.43 8.96 -1.85
N PRO A 55 20.39 8.81 -1.01
CA PRO A 55 19.95 9.87 -0.12
C PRO A 55 21.10 10.38 0.76
N SER A 56 21.24 11.69 0.86
CA SER A 56 22.20 12.33 1.77
C SER A 56 21.58 12.67 3.12
N LEU A 57 20.25 12.58 3.23
CA LEU A 57 19.50 12.87 4.45
C LEU A 57 18.55 11.72 4.76
N LEU A 58 18.52 11.29 6.02
CA LEU A 58 17.56 10.34 6.55
C LEU A 58 16.61 11.07 7.49
N VAL A 59 15.31 10.98 7.22
CA VAL A 59 14.26 11.58 8.04
C VAL A 59 13.33 10.48 8.53
N PHE A 60 13.24 10.34 9.84
CA PHE A 60 12.16 9.60 10.45
C PHE A 60 11.01 10.58 10.75
N SER A 61 9.84 10.32 10.18
CA SER A 61 8.68 11.19 10.36
C SER A 61 7.39 10.38 10.36
N GLY A 62 6.28 11.01 10.71
CA GLY A 62 4.95 10.43 10.66
C GLY A 62 3.90 11.53 10.58
N GLY A 63 2.67 11.15 10.26
CA GLY A 63 1.51 12.03 10.26
C GLY A 63 1.67 13.32 9.45
N THR A 64 0.98 14.36 9.90
CA THR A 64 0.87 15.65 9.19
C THR A 64 1.91 16.67 9.60
N ALA A 65 2.56 16.51 10.75
CA ALA A 65 3.49 17.50 11.32
C ALA A 65 4.65 17.83 10.36
N PHE A 66 5.18 16.81 9.68
CA PHE A 66 6.30 16.99 8.77
C PHE A 66 5.90 17.43 7.35
N ASN A 67 4.61 17.62 7.05
CA ASN A 67 4.16 17.94 5.69
C ASN A 67 4.64 19.30 5.19
N GLY A 68 4.66 20.32 6.04
CA GLY A 68 5.19 21.65 5.67
C GLY A 68 6.69 21.59 5.42
N VAL A 69 7.42 20.84 6.24
CA VAL A 69 8.88 20.70 6.12
C VAL A 69 9.28 20.00 4.82
N VAL A 70 8.50 19.02 4.34
CA VAL A 70 8.82 18.34 3.08
C VAL A 70 8.79 19.26 1.88
N GLU A 71 7.84 20.19 1.78
CA GLU A 71 7.79 21.11 0.64
C GLU A 71 9.02 22.02 0.59
N GLU A 72 9.48 22.52 1.75
CA GLU A 72 10.71 23.30 1.83
C GLU A 72 11.96 22.43 1.60
N LEU A 73 12.00 21.20 2.12
CA LEU A 73 13.09 20.28 1.87
C LEU A 73 13.25 19.98 0.38
N LYS A 74 12.16 19.77 -0.36
CA LYS A 74 12.20 19.53 -1.82
C LYS A 74 12.90 20.66 -2.57
N ARG A 75 12.83 21.90 -2.08
CA ARG A 75 13.53 23.06 -2.68
C ARG A 75 15.03 23.06 -2.41
N LEU A 76 15.46 22.44 -1.31
CA LEU A 76 16.87 22.34 -0.92
C LEU A 76 17.52 21.08 -1.49
N THR A 77 16.85 19.94 -1.40
CA THR A 77 17.33 18.65 -1.93
C THR A 77 16.20 17.62 -2.04
N THR A 78 16.27 16.79 -3.07
CA THR A 78 15.41 15.60 -3.23
C THR A 78 16.08 14.32 -2.72
N ARG A 79 17.35 14.38 -2.31
CA ARG A 79 18.14 13.22 -1.84
C ARG A 79 17.83 12.88 -0.39
N VAL A 80 16.58 12.52 -0.12
CA VAL A 80 16.04 12.28 1.23
C VAL A 80 15.37 10.91 1.30
N ALA A 81 15.74 10.12 2.31
CA ALA A 81 15.02 8.92 2.70
C ALA A 81 14.03 9.27 3.82
N HIS A 82 12.74 9.20 3.53
CA HIS A 82 11.65 9.40 4.47
C HIS A 82 11.21 8.06 5.05
N VAL A 83 11.76 7.67 6.20
CA VAL A 83 11.35 6.46 6.92
C VAL A 83 10.04 6.75 7.66
N LEU A 84 9.00 5.96 7.38
CA LEU A 84 7.64 6.20 7.86
C LEU A 84 7.06 5.02 8.62
N PRO A 85 6.23 5.27 9.65
CA PRO A 85 5.55 4.22 10.38
C PRO A 85 4.46 3.56 9.53
N VAL A 86 4.13 2.33 9.92
CA VAL A 86 3.13 1.46 9.28
C VAL A 86 2.10 0.92 10.29
N SER A 87 1.93 1.62 11.40
CA SER A 87 1.01 1.28 12.50
C SER A 87 -0.16 2.25 12.69
N ASP A 88 -0.24 3.33 11.90
CA ASP A 88 -1.29 4.34 12.05
C ASP A 88 -2.67 3.78 11.70
N ASP A 89 -3.54 3.67 12.70
CA ASP A 89 -4.88 3.11 12.60
C ASP A 89 -5.96 4.19 12.47
N GLY A 90 -5.62 5.38 11.97
CA GLY A 90 -6.54 6.51 11.75
C GLY A 90 -7.28 6.53 10.41
N GLY A 91 -8.47 7.13 10.41
CA GLY A 91 -9.23 7.47 9.21
C GLY A 91 -9.48 6.28 8.27
N SER A 92 -9.33 6.49 6.96
CA SER A 92 -9.56 5.43 5.98
C SER A 92 -8.55 4.28 6.04
N THR A 93 -7.42 4.45 6.73
CA THR A 93 -6.46 3.36 6.97
C THR A 93 -7.03 2.34 7.94
N ALA A 94 -7.71 2.81 8.99
CA ALA A 94 -8.40 1.95 9.97
C ALA A 94 -9.35 0.96 9.29
N GLU A 95 -10.15 1.48 8.36
CA GLU A 95 -11.17 0.70 7.66
C GLU A 95 -10.55 -0.34 6.70
N ILE A 96 -9.48 0.03 5.99
CA ILE A 96 -8.72 -0.91 5.15
C ILE A 96 -8.14 -2.04 6.00
N VAL A 97 -7.46 -1.70 7.09
CA VAL A 97 -6.82 -2.67 7.98
C VAL A 97 -7.87 -3.57 8.65
N ARG A 98 -9.04 -3.02 8.98
CA ARG A 98 -10.15 -3.80 9.55
C ARG A 98 -10.65 -4.87 8.59
N VAL A 99 -10.97 -4.50 7.35
CA VAL A 99 -11.64 -5.39 6.38
C VAL A 99 -10.66 -6.28 5.61
N LEU A 100 -9.51 -5.73 5.22
CA LEU A 100 -8.55 -6.38 4.32
C LEU A 100 -7.24 -6.77 5.03
N GLY A 101 -7.01 -6.29 6.25
CA GLY A 101 -5.79 -6.55 7.00
C GLY A 101 -4.57 -5.82 6.43
N GLY A 102 -3.41 -6.24 6.93
CA GLY A 102 -2.10 -5.72 6.55
C GLY A 102 -1.70 -4.41 7.25
N PRO A 103 -0.55 -3.84 6.87
CA PRO A 103 0.01 -2.65 7.51
C PRO A 103 -0.79 -1.40 7.18
N ALA A 104 -0.65 -0.38 8.03
CA ALA A 104 -1.15 0.96 7.73
C ALA A 104 -0.40 1.57 6.54
N VAL A 105 -1.15 2.11 5.57
CA VAL A 105 -0.58 2.71 4.34
C VAL A 105 -0.61 4.24 4.33
N GLY A 106 -1.28 4.85 5.32
CA GLY A 106 -1.65 6.26 5.30
C GLY A 106 -0.48 7.24 5.22
N ASP A 107 0.51 7.08 6.09
CA ASP A 107 1.65 8.00 6.17
C ASP A 107 2.54 7.90 4.93
N ILE A 108 2.80 6.68 4.47
CA ILE A 108 3.56 6.42 3.24
C ILE A 108 2.87 7.04 2.03
N ARG A 109 1.57 6.75 1.83
CA ARG A 109 0.79 7.36 0.76
C ARG A 109 0.83 8.89 0.84
N SER A 110 0.66 9.45 2.04
CA SER A 110 0.71 10.91 2.26
C SER A 110 2.06 11.51 1.83
N ARG A 111 3.17 10.84 2.17
CA ARG A 111 4.51 11.30 1.79
C ARG A 111 4.78 11.17 0.30
N CYS A 112 4.46 10.03 -0.32
CA CYS A 112 4.59 9.88 -1.77
C CYS A 112 3.77 10.93 -2.52
N LEU A 113 2.51 11.14 -2.11
CA LEU A 113 1.68 12.18 -2.68
C LEU A 113 2.33 13.55 -2.50
N ARG A 114 2.84 13.89 -1.32
CA ARG A 114 3.52 15.18 -1.09
C ARG A 114 4.75 15.38 -1.98
N LEU A 115 5.52 14.31 -2.18
CA LEU A 115 6.71 14.32 -3.04
C LEU A 115 6.38 14.35 -4.52
N SER A 116 5.14 14.04 -4.93
CA SER A 116 4.73 13.94 -6.34
C SER A 116 5.16 15.13 -7.18
N ASP A 117 5.38 14.87 -8.47
CA ASP A 117 5.55 15.92 -9.46
C ASP A 117 4.32 16.84 -9.48
N GLN A 118 4.58 18.11 -9.80
CA GLN A 118 3.59 19.18 -9.96
C GLN A 118 3.93 20.05 -11.18
N SER A 119 4.87 19.62 -12.03
CA SER A 119 5.37 20.41 -13.15
C SER A 119 4.43 20.40 -14.36
N SER A 120 3.64 19.33 -14.53
CA SER A 120 2.73 19.14 -15.66
C SER A 120 1.25 19.12 -15.25
N SER A 121 0.37 19.43 -16.19
CA SER A 121 -1.09 19.34 -15.98
C SER A 121 -1.56 17.93 -15.66
N GLU A 122 -0.94 16.91 -16.28
CA GLU A 122 -1.21 15.51 -15.99
C GLU A 122 -0.76 15.14 -14.57
N ALA A 123 0.45 15.52 -14.16
CA ALA A 123 0.93 15.25 -12.81
C ALA A 123 0.01 15.86 -11.75
N LEU A 124 -0.47 17.09 -11.98
CA LEU A 124 -1.47 17.73 -11.12
C LEU A 124 -2.81 16.98 -11.10
N ALA A 125 -3.26 16.43 -12.23
CA ALA A 125 -4.49 15.63 -12.31
C ALA A 125 -4.36 14.30 -11.55
N VAL A 126 -3.24 13.58 -11.74
CA VAL A 126 -2.94 12.33 -11.01
C VAL A 126 -2.83 12.59 -9.51
N ARG A 127 -2.11 13.65 -9.11
CA ARG A 127 -2.03 14.09 -7.71
C ARG A 127 -3.41 14.39 -7.14
N LYS A 128 -4.27 15.09 -7.89
CA LYS A 128 -5.64 15.40 -7.46
C LYS A 128 -6.46 14.12 -7.24
N LEU A 129 -6.39 13.17 -8.17
CA LEU A 129 -7.09 11.88 -8.07
C LEU A 129 -6.62 11.09 -6.84
N LEU A 130 -5.31 10.87 -6.68
CA LEU A 130 -4.76 10.10 -5.56
C LEU A 130 -4.89 10.82 -4.21
N GLY A 131 -4.93 12.15 -4.22
CA GLY A 131 -5.17 12.98 -3.05
C GLY A 131 -6.64 13.13 -2.67
N HIS A 132 -7.57 12.66 -3.52
CA HIS A 132 -8.99 12.84 -3.30
C HIS A 132 -9.50 12.07 -2.07
N ARG A 133 -10.40 12.71 -1.33
CA ARG A 133 -11.14 12.12 -0.21
C ARG A 133 -12.62 12.11 -0.53
N LEU A 134 -13.23 10.95 -0.36
CA LEU A 134 -14.66 10.76 -0.53
C LEU A 134 -15.45 11.56 0.52
N PRO A 135 -16.73 11.87 0.24
CA PRO A 135 -17.63 12.52 1.19
C PRO A 135 -17.73 11.79 2.54
N LEU A 136 -18.16 12.52 3.57
CA LEU A 136 -18.44 11.93 4.88
C LEU A 136 -19.71 11.08 4.87
N ASP A 137 -20.74 11.50 4.11
CA ASP A 137 -21.99 10.74 4.01
C ASP A 137 -21.74 9.37 3.34
N PRO A 138 -22.08 8.24 4.01
CA PRO A 138 -21.76 6.91 3.51
C PRO A 138 -22.38 6.58 2.14
N ARG A 139 -23.58 7.09 1.85
CA ARG A 139 -24.28 6.80 0.59
C ARG A 139 -23.63 7.55 -0.56
N GLN A 140 -23.34 8.83 -0.37
CA GLN A 140 -22.62 9.65 -1.35
C GLN A 140 -21.21 9.11 -1.58
N ALA A 141 -20.48 8.76 -0.52
CA ALA A 141 -19.15 8.18 -0.62
C ALA A 141 -19.14 6.87 -1.43
N LYS A 142 -20.10 5.99 -1.18
CA LYS A 142 -20.25 4.73 -1.93
C LYS A 142 -20.60 4.99 -3.40
N SER A 143 -21.53 5.90 -3.68
CA SER A 143 -21.91 6.26 -5.04
C SER A 143 -20.75 6.86 -5.83
N GLU A 144 -20.00 7.78 -5.21
CA GLU A 144 -18.85 8.42 -5.84
C GLU A 144 -17.71 7.44 -6.06
N TRP A 145 -17.45 6.54 -5.09
CA TRP A 145 -16.50 5.45 -5.26
C TRP A 145 -16.79 4.58 -6.49
N TYR A 146 -18.04 4.16 -6.68
CA TYR A 146 -18.40 3.35 -7.87
C TYR A 146 -18.19 4.12 -9.17
N SER A 147 -18.61 5.38 -9.24
CA SER A 147 -18.37 6.23 -10.41
C SER A 147 -16.87 6.37 -10.73
N ILE A 148 -16.00 6.43 -9.70
CA ILE A 148 -14.54 6.47 -9.89
C ILE A 148 -14.05 5.12 -10.43
N VAL A 149 -14.46 4.00 -9.83
CA VAL A 149 -14.04 2.64 -10.23
C VAL A 149 -14.49 2.32 -11.67
N GLU A 150 -15.68 2.78 -12.07
CA GLU A 150 -16.23 2.62 -13.43
C GLU A 150 -15.54 3.51 -14.47
N GLY A 151 -14.74 4.50 -14.03
CA GLY A 151 -14.03 5.41 -14.95
C GLY A 151 -14.85 6.62 -15.40
N GLU A 152 -16.05 6.80 -14.86
CA GLU A 152 -16.99 7.85 -15.30
C GLU A 152 -16.81 9.17 -14.52
N HIS A 153 -16.15 9.11 -13.36
CA HIS A 153 -16.03 10.28 -12.49
C HIS A 153 -15.12 11.37 -13.08
N SER A 154 -15.48 12.63 -12.83
CA SER A 154 -14.76 13.81 -13.32
C SER A 154 -13.29 13.92 -12.85
N LEU A 155 -12.88 13.17 -11.83
CA LEU A 155 -11.50 13.11 -11.35
C LEU A 155 -10.52 12.53 -12.38
N TRP A 156 -11.01 11.74 -13.35
CA TRP A 156 -10.18 11.21 -14.44
C TRP A 156 -9.83 12.28 -15.48
N ARG A 157 -10.47 13.46 -15.45
CA ARG A 157 -10.18 14.55 -16.40
C ARG A 157 -8.73 15.01 -16.26
N GLY A 158 -7.98 14.94 -17.37
CA GLY A 158 -6.58 15.33 -17.43
C GLY A 158 -5.59 14.23 -17.08
N VAL A 159 -6.07 13.05 -16.68
CA VAL A 159 -5.25 11.83 -16.53
C VAL A 159 -5.22 11.12 -17.87
N SER A 160 -4.04 10.84 -18.43
CA SER A 160 -3.96 10.10 -19.70
C SER A 160 -4.41 8.65 -19.55
N ARG A 161 -4.70 8.03 -20.68
CA ARG A 161 -5.17 6.64 -20.74
C ARG A 161 -4.21 5.63 -20.07
N PRO A 162 -2.88 5.64 -20.30
CA PRO A 162 -1.97 4.73 -19.61
C PRO A 162 -2.02 4.88 -18.08
N TYR A 163 -2.09 6.11 -17.58
CA TYR A 163 -2.24 6.37 -16.15
C TYR A 163 -3.59 5.89 -15.62
N SER A 164 -4.68 6.19 -16.33
CA SER A 164 -6.03 5.80 -15.89
C SER A 164 -6.18 4.29 -15.85
N GLU A 165 -5.76 3.57 -16.90
CA GLU A 165 -5.80 2.10 -16.95
C GLU A 165 -4.97 1.48 -15.82
N THR A 166 -3.78 2.03 -15.55
CA THR A 166 -2.91 1.56 -14.46
C THR A 166 -3.56 1.76 -13.09
N ILE A 167 -4.02 2.98 -12.78
CA ILE A 167 -4.59 3.29 -11.47
C ILE A 167 -5.90 2.54 -11.26
N GLN A 168 -6.78 2.55 -12.27
CA GLN A 168 -8.09 1.91 -12.22
C GLN A 168 -7.98 0.40 -11.99
N ALA A 169 -7.01 -0.28 -12.61
CA ALA A 169 -6.81 -1.72 -12.41
C ALA A 169 -6.66 -2.09 -10.92
N PHE A 170 -5.89 -1.31 -10.15
CA PHE A 170 -5.71 -1.57 -8.72
C PHE A 170 -6.88 -1.10 -7.86
N LEU A 171 -7.63 -0.06 -8.27
CA LEU A 171 -8.89 0.32 -7.62
C LEU A 171 -9.97 -0.77 -7.80
N VAL A 172 -10.08 -1.34 -8.99
CA VAL A 172 -10.96 -2.49 -9.28
C VAL A 172 -10.53 -3.71 -8.49
N TYR A 173 -9.22 -3.99 -8.42
CA TYR A 173 -8.70 -5.10 -7.62
C TYR A 173 -9.05 -4.93 -6.13
N PHE A 174 -8.85 -3.73 -5.58
CA PHE A 174 -9.25 -3.39 -4.20
C PHE A 174 -10.75 -3.61 -3.97
N GLN A 175 -11.61 -3.16 -4.89
CA GLN A 175 -13.06 -3.40 -4.82
C GLN A 175 -13.39 -4.90 -4.80
N ASN A 176 -12.73 -5.69 -5.65
CA ASN A 176 -12.93 -7.14 -5.71
C ASN A 176 -12.52 -7.84 -4.41
N GLU A 177 -11.43 -7.39 -3.77
CA GLU A 177 -11.00 -7.90 -2.47
C GLU A 177 -12.01 -7.62 -1.37
N ILE A 178 -12.63 -6.44 -1.36
CA ILE A 178 -13.74 -6.12 -0.45
C ILE A 178 -14.92 -7.08 -0.67
N LEU A 179 -15.33 -7.29 -1.92
CA LEU A 179 -16.47 -8.16 -2.25
C LEU A 179 -16.24 -9.63 -1.85
N ARG A 180 -14.99 -10.07 -1.73
CA ARG A 180 -14.61 -11.40 -1.23
C ARG A 180 -14.74 -11.55 0.29
N ARG A 181 -15.09 -10.48 1.03
CA ARG A 181 -15.29 -10.49 2.50
C ARG A 181 -16.78 -10.41 2.85
N PRO A 182 -17.55 -11.51 2.76
CA PRO A 182 -19.01 -11.48 2.90
C PRO A 182 -19.50 -11.11 4.32
N LYS A 183 -18.62 -11.21 5.33
CA LYS A 183 -18.97 -10.94 6.74
C LYS A 183 -18.71 -9.50 7.16
N GLU A 184 -18.05 -8.70 6.32
CA GLU A 184 -17.62 -7.35 6.68
C GLU A 184 -18.10 -6.35 5.63
N SER A 185 -18.93 -5.39 6.04
CA SER A 185 -19.25 -4.24 5.18
C SER A 185 -18.08 -3.26 5.19
N PHE A 186 -17.70 -2.76 4.01
CA PHE A 186 -16.72 -1.68 3.88
C PHE A 186 -17.40 -0.30 3.85
N CYS A 187 -16.90 0.62 4.66
CA CYS A 187 -17.35 2.01 4.78
C CYS A 187 -16.44 2.94 3.98
N PHE A 188 -16.96 3.55 2.92
CA PHE A 188 -16.19 4.46 2.06
C PHE A 188 -16.11 5.90 2.59
N SER A 189 -16.81 6.23 3.68
CA SER A 189 -16.87 7.58 4.24
C SER A 189 -15.48 8.15 4.53
N ASN A 190 -15.21 9.35 4.02
CA ASN A 190 -13.91 10.03 4.13
C ASN A 190 -12.72 9.17 3.62
N GLY A 191 -13.01 8.20 2.76
CA GLY A 191 -12.06 7.30 2.13
C GLY A 191 -11.08 8.05 1.24
N SER A 192 -9.79 7.74 1.34
CA SER A 192 -8.78 8.30 0.42
C SER A 192 -8.59 7.38 -0.78
N ILE A 193 -8.77 7.93 -1.99
CA ILE A 193 -8.57 7.18 -3.23
C ILE A 193 -7.14 6.66 -3.35
N GLY A 194 -6.15 7.47 -2.98
CA GLY A 194 -4.76 7.02 -2.90
C GLY A 194 -4.54 5.87 -1.92
N ASN A 195 -5.25 5.84 -0.78
CA ASN A 195 -5.16 4.70 0.15
C ASN A 195 -5.74 3.43 -0.47
N PHE A 196 -6.85 3.53 -1.20
CA PHE A 196 -7.49 2.39 -1.87
C PHE A 196 -6.62 1.85 -3.01
N PHE A 197 -6.05 2.74 -3.83
CA PHE A 197 -5.07 2.38 -4.86
C PHE A 197 -3.86 1.67 -4.24
N PHE A 198 -3.27 2.25 -3.19
CA PHE A 198 -2.12 1.68 -2.49
C PHE A 198 -2.46 0.29 -1.94
N ALA A 199 -3.58 0.16 -1.22
CA ALA A 199 -4.01 -1.10 -0.64
C ALA A 199 -4.26 -2.16 -1.73
N GLY A 200 -4.91 -1.79 -2.83
CA GLY A 200 -5.10 -2.66 -4.00
C GLY A 200 -3.77 -3.19 -4.55
N ALA A 201 -2.80 -2.29 -4.76
CA ALA A 201 -1.46 -2.67 -5.20
C ALA A 201 -0.74 -3.60 -4.22
N ARG A 202 -0.76 -3.29 -2.93
CA ARG A 202 -0.14 -4.11 -1.88
C ARG A 202 -0.71 -5.52 -1.87
N ILE A 203 -2.04 -5.66 -1.90
CA ILE A 203 -2.69 -6.97 -1.86
C ILE A 203 -2.40 -7.75 -3.14
N PHE A 204 -2.40 -7.08 -4.29
CA PHE A 204 -2.06 -7.70 -5.57
C PHE A 204 -0.63 -8.25 -5.58
N PHE A 205 0.35 -7.43 -5.16
CA PHE A 205 1.76 -7.84 -5.16
C PHE A 205 2.14 -8.74 -3.98
N GLN A 206 1.33 -8.80 -2.92
CA GLN A 206 1.70 -9.38 -1.63
C GLN A 206 3.05 -8.80 -1.14
N SER A 207 3.26 -7.50 -1.34
CA SER A 207 4.50 -6.82 -0.98
C SER A 207 4.24 -5.33 -0.74
N LEU A 208 4.58 -4.86 0.46
CA LEU A 208 4.55 -3.45 0.81
C LEU A 208 5.53 -2.65 -0.04
N ASP A 209 6.77 -3.13 -0.19
CA ASP A 209 7.81 -2.43 -0.95
C ASP A 209 7.47 -2.30 -2.44
N ALA A 210 6.87 -3.33 -3.04
CA ALA A 210 6.42 -3.26 -4.44
C ALA A 210 5.28 -2.25 -4.61
N ALA A 211 4.35 -2.16 -3.65
CA ALA A 211 3.28 -1.15 -3.67
C ALA A 211 3.84 0.27 -3.51
N ILE A 212 4.83 0.47 -2.63
CA ILE A 212 5.54 1.75 -2.48
C ILE A 212 6.19 2.14 -3.81
N PHE A 213 6.88 1.19 -4.44
CA PHE A 213 7.54 1.41 -5.72
C PHE A 213 6.52 1.82 -6.80
N LEU A 214 5.42 1.09 -6.94
CA LEU A 214 4.37 1.42 -7.90
C LEU A 214 3.79 2.82 -7.62
N PHE A 215 3.43 3.11 -6.37
CA PHE A 215 2.88 4.42 -6.01
C PHE A 215 3.86 5.53 -6.34
N SER A 216 5.14 5.34 -6.02
CA SER A 216 6.21 6.30 -6.30
C SER A 216 6.39 6.58 -7.78
N ARG A 217 6.22 5.58 -8.64
CA ARG A 217 6.25 5.74 -10.11
C ARG A 217 4.99 6.43 -10.64
N VAL A 218 3.81 6.04 -10.16
CA VAL A 218 2.54 6.65 -10.57
C VAL A 218 2.43 8.11 -10.10
N SER A 219 2.96 8.46 -8.94
CA SER A 219 2.98 9.86 -8.49
C SER A 219 4.21 10.62 -8.97
N ASP A 220 5.09 10.00 -9.77
CA ASP A 220 6.34 10.58 -10.27
C ASP A 220 7.13 11.35 -9.19
N ILE A 221 7.46 10.67 -8.08
CA ILE A 221 8.33 11.26 -7.06
C ILE A 221 9.78 11.36 -7.58
N PRO A 222 10.58 12.34 -7.10
CA PRO A 222 12.00 12.44 -7.47
C PRO A 222 12.74 11.11 -7.29
N SER A 223 13.58 10.74 -8.25
CA SER A 223 14.24 9.44 -8.28
C SER A 223 15.24 9.26 -7.13
N GLU A 224 15.73 10.36 -6.56
CA GLU A 224 16.65 10.37 -5.43
C GLU A 224 15.95 10.36 -4.06
N SER A 225 14.62 10.50 -4.04
CA SER A 225 13.80 10.40 -2.83
C SER A 225 13.39 8.95 -2.59
N LEU A 226 13.57 8.47 -1.35
CA LEU A 226 13.10 7.16 -0.92
C LEU A 226 12.02 7.32 0.15
N VAL A 227 11.03 6.42 0.15
CA VAL A 227 9.95 6.40 1.16
C VAL A 227 9.84 5.00 1.78
N PRO A 228 10.90 4.49 2.43
CA PRO A 228 10.88 3.16 3.02
C PRO A 228 9.95 3.08 4.25
N PRO A 229 9.30 1.94 4.48
CA PRO A 229 8.59 1.70 5.73
C PRO A 229 9.61 1.45 6.85
N VAL A 230 9.25 1.78 8.10
CA VAL A 230 10.06 1.43 9.28
C VAL A 230 10.20 -0.09 9.45
N ILE A 231 9.14 -0.83 9.09
CA ILE A 231 9.10 -2.29 9.08
C ILE A 231 8.46 -2.73 7.77
N SER A 232 9.18 -3.48 6.94
CA SER A 232 8.60 -4.11 5.76
C SER A 232 7.87 -5.39 6.16
N THR A 233 6.54 -5.34 6.11
CA THR A 233 5.67 -6.48 6.39
C THR A 233 4.37 -6.37 5.60
N ASN A 234 3.73 -7.50 5.34
CA ASN A 234 2.35 -7.55 4.83
C ASN A 234 1.33 -7.76 5.96
N ASP A 235 1.79 -7.94 7.19
CA ASP A 235 0.95 -8.18 8.35
C ASP A 235 0.51 -6.88 9.01
N ARG A 236 -0.58 -6.96 9.77
CA ARG A 236 -1.03 -5.84 10.59
C ARG A 236 -0.06 -5.63 11.74
N LEU A 237 0.46 -4.42 11.84
CA LEU A 237 1.21 -3.93 13.00
C LEU A 237 0.32 -3.01 13.81
N THR A 238 0.12 -3.34 15.08
CA THR A 238 -0.65 -2.50 16.00
C THR A 238 0.28 -1.96 17.07
N LEU A 239 0.27 -0.64 17.28
CA LEU A 239 1.01 -0.04 18.38
C LEU A 239 0.26 -0.28 19.70
N GLY A 240 0.97 -0.61 20.76
CA GLY A 240 0.40 -0.74 22.10
C GLY A 240 1.30 -0.08 23.13
N CYS A 241 0.72 0.33 24.26
CA CYS A 241 1.49 0.81 25.40
C CYS A 241 1.04 0.13 26.69
N GLU A 242 1.98 -0.03 27.62
CA GLU A 242 1.71 -0.39 29.01
C GLU A 242 1.87 0.87 29.85
N LEU A 243 0.89 1.15 30.71
CA LEU A 243 0.95 2.25 31.66
C LEU A 243 1.62 1.81 32.97
N LEU A 244 2.02 2.77 33.82
CA LEU A 244 2.66 2.46 35.11
C LEU A 244 1.76 1.67 36.07
N ASP A 245 0.44 1.75 35.92
CA ASP A 245 -0.53 0.98 36.71
C ASP A 245 -0.77 -0.45 36.18
N GLY A 246 -0.10 -0.84 35.08
CA GLY A 246 -0.22 -2.14 34.43
C GLY A 246 -1.29 -2.21 33.34
N THR A 247 -2.08 -1.16 33.11
CA THR A 247 -3.07 -1.10 32.03
C THR A 247 -2.39 -1.18 30.67
N VAL A 248 -2.91 -2.01 29.76
CA VAL A 248 -2.43 -2.11 28.38
C VAL A 248 -3.44 -1.47 27.43
N ILE A 249 -2.99 -0.45 26.70
CA ILE A 249 -3.76 0.21 25.64
C ILE A 249 -3.29 -0.34 24.30
N ARG A 250 -4.24 -0.70 23.43
CA ARG A 250 -3.98 -1.18 22.08
C ARG A 250 -4.52 -0.18 21.06
N GLY A 251 -3.72 0.11 20.04
CA GLY A 251 -4.06 1.03 18.96
C GLY A 251 -3.39 2.40 19.14
N GLN A 252 -2.91 2.97 18.03
CA GLN A 252 -2.20 4.25 18.06
C GLN A 252 -3.14 5.40 18.38
N ASN A 253 -4.37 5.36 17.85
CA ASN A 253 -5.39 6.35 18.16
C ASN A 253 -5.85 6.30 19.60
N GLU A 254 -5.93 5.14 20.23
CA GLU A 254 -6.34 4.98 21.62
C GLU A 254 -5.28 5.55 22.58
N ILE A 255 -4.00 5.49 22.17
CA ILE A 255 -2.88 6.09 22.91
C ILE A 255 -2.87 7.62 22.76
N SER A 256 -3.07 8.12 21.53
CA SER A 256 -2.92 9.55 21.21
C SER A 256 -4.22 10.36 21.37
N HIS A 257 -5.37 9.71 21.24
CA HIS A 257 -6.71 10.28 21.26
C HIS A 257 -7.68 9.35 22.02
N PRO A 258 -7.43 9.08 23.32
CA PRO A 258 -8.31 8.25 24.13
C PRO A 258 -9.75 8.79 24.07
N ALA A 259 -10.64 8.01 23.44
CA ALA A 259 -12.05 8.34 23.35
C ALA A 259 -12.83 7.69 24.50
N ASN A 260 -13.86 8.37 25.01
CA ASN A 260 -14.81 7.80 25.98
C ASN A 260 -15.81 6.80 25.32
N GLY A 261 -15.36 6.02 24.32
CA GLY A 261 -16.17 5.02 23.63
C GLY A 261 -16.93 5.48 22.38
N PHE A 262 -16.72 6.72 21.90
CA PHE A 262 -17.29 7.21 20.64
C PHE A 262 -16.19 7.57 19.63
N MET A 263 -16.23 6.98 18.42
CA MET A 263 -15.36 7.35 17.30
C MET A 263 -15.89 8.63 16.64
N GLU A 264 -15.49 9.79 17.14
CA GLU A 264 -15.65 11.06 16.41
C GLU A 264 -14.38 11.38 15.60
N PRO A 265 -14.48 12.09 14.46
CA PRO A 265 -13.32 12.56 13.73
C PRO A 265 -12.47 13.44 14.64
N VAL A 266 -11.28 12.97 15.02
CA VAL A 266 -10.38 13.72 15.89
C VAL A 266 -9.91 14.98 15.16
N LYS A 267 -10.33 16.15 15.64
CA LYS A 267 -9.76 17.43 15.27
C LYS A 267 -8.46 17.64 16.04
N LYS A 268 -7.32 17.30 15.41
CA LYS A 268 -5.95 17.46 15.97
C LYS A 268 -5.59 18.90 16.36
N GLU A 269 -6.41 19.89 15.99
CA GLU A 269 -6.24 21.30 16.31
C GLU A 269 -6.82 21.68 17.69
N MET A 270 -7.64 20.83 18.31
CA MET A 270 -8.20 21.06 19.64
C MET A 270 -7.49 20.19 20.68
N SER A 271 -6.78 20.85 21.61
CA SER A 271 -6.05 20.25 22.73
C SER A 271 -6.94 19.61 23.82
N SER A 272 -8.24 19.40 23.57
CA SER A 272 -9.20 18.92 24.57
C SER A 272 -9.26 17.39 24.69
N VAL A 273 -8.23 16.69 24.22
CA VAL A 273 -8.15 15.23 24.35
C VAL A 273 -7.87 14.89 25.82
N PRO A 274 -8.64 13.99 26.46
CA PRO A 274 -8.39 13.62 27.84
C PRO A 274 -7.01 12.96 27.97
N ALA A 275 -6.33 13.24 29.08
CA ALA A 275 -5.06 12.58 29.38
C ALA A 275 -5.27 11.09 29.66
N LEU A 276 -4.26 10.27 29.39
CA LEU A 276 -4.25 8.87 29.80
C LEU A 276 -4.35 8.75 31.34
N PRO A 277 -5.00 7.70 31.86
CA PRO A 277 -5.22 7.53 33.30
C PRO A 277 -3.93 7.36 34.11
N SER A 278 -2.83 6.97 33.45
CA SER A 278 -1.51 6.80 34.04
C SER A 278 -0.42 7.07 33.00
N ARG A 279 0.81 7.35 33.45
CA ARG A 279 1.95 7.60 32.55
C ARG A 279 2.32 6.33 31.78
N ILE A 280 2.72 6.50 30.53
CA ILE A 280 3.24 5.40 29.71
C ILE A 280 4.54 4.88 30.35
N LYS A 281 4.57 3.57 30.62
CA LYS A 281 5.75 2.83 31.09
C LYS A 281 6.63 2.39 29.91
N ARG A 282 6.01 1.83 28.87
CA ARG A 282 6.68 1.40 27.64
C ARG A 282 5.70 1.31 26.46
N VAL A 283 6.25 1.37 25.24
CA VAL A 283 5.51 1.21 23.97
C VAL A 283 6.10 0.02 23.21
N PHE A 284 5.24 -0.74 22.53
CA PHE A 284 5.64 -1.95 21.80
C PHE A 284 4.75 -2.18 20.58
N TYR A 285 5.23 -2.96 19.62
CA TYR A 285 4.38 -3.49 18.56
C TYR A 285 3.68 -4.77 19.04
N MET A 286 2.43 -4.93 18.63
CA MET A 286 1.62 -6.10 18.93
C MET A 286 1.43 -6.93 17.66
N SER A 287 1.70 -8.23 17.77
CA SER A 287 1.28 -9.21 16.76
C SER A 287 -0.25 -9.33 16.74
N SER A 288 -0.80 -9.71 15.60
CA SER A 288 -2.23 -10.00 15.38
C SER A 288 -2.80 -11.04 16.35
N GLU A 289 -1.95 -11.92 16.91
CA GLU A 289 -2.35 -12.96 17.87
C GLU A 289 -2.46 -12.48 19.32
N GLY A 290 -2.07 -11.23 19.60
CA GLY A 290 -2.30 -10.57 20.89
C GLY A 290 -1.60 -11.16 22.12
N SER A 291 -0.80 -12.22 21.95
CA SER A 291 -0.10 -12.95 23.01
C SER A 291 1.41 -12.67 23.05
N ASN A 292 2.01 -12.23 21.93
CA ASN A 292 3.45 -12.00 21.83
C ASN A 292 3.77 -10.50 21.73
N LEU A 293 4.50 -10.00 22.74
CA LEU A 293 5.18 -8.71 22.76
C LEU A 293 6.34 -8.78 21.76
N LEU A 294 6.07 -8.52 20.48
CA LEU A 294 7.13 -8.46 19.48
C LEU A 294 7.70 -7.05 19.48
N HIS A 295 8.88 -6.95 20.07
CA HIS A 295 9.79 -5.80 20.08
C HIS A 295 9.26 -4.58 20.84
N GLU A 296 9.93 -4.31 21.97
CA GLU A 296 9.88 -3.02 22.63
C GLU A 296 10.38 -1.94 21.67
N VAL A 297 9.64 -0.84 21.59
CA VAL A 297 9.95 0.28 20.71
C VAL A 297 10.67 1.33 21.55
N ASN A 298 11.99 1.39 21.40
CA ASN A 298 12.82 2.34 22.15
C ASN A 298 12.74 3.78 21.58
N CYS A 299 12.14 3.96 20.40
CA CYS A 299 11.95 5.25 19.76
C CYS A 299 10.58 5.30 19.07
N VAL A 300 9.66 6.09 19.61
CA VAL A 300 8.36 6.40 19.00
C VAL A 300 8.39 7.88 18.63
N ILE A 301 8.22 8.17 17.34
CA ILE A 301 8.18 9.54 16.84
C ILE A 301 6.71 9.89 16.65
N PHE A 302 6.23 10.82 17.47
CA PHE A 302 4.88 11.40 17.40
C PHE A 302 4.89 12.68 16.55
#